data_AF-A0A1F4N690-F1
#
_entry.id   AF-A0A1F4N690-F1
#
_cell.length_a   1.000
_cell.length_b   1.000
_cell.length_c   1.000
_cell.angle_alpha   90.00
_cell.angle_beta   90.00
_cell.angle_gamma   90.00
#
_symmetry.space_group_name_H-M   'P 1'
#
loop_
_entity.id
_entity.type
_entity.pdbx_description
1 polymer ?
#
loop_
_entity_poly.entity_id
_entity_poly.type
_entity_poly.pdbx_seq_one_letter_code
_entity_poly.pdbx_strand_id
1 'polypeptide(L)'
;MLMGDTKSAMKSYLKEAADSPAHWYQAGQIAFRQGDFVSACTYVRRGIAANPYIAEGLTGRTKINEHLYWHASTRNGPEWATDYLSAPVCDWSPQEIDFVDWVFNSSAVLRERANLMAQHEGLTYEQDAVHREPFGLRSAFFVLKSDKVIR
;
A
#
# COMPACT_ATOMS: atom_id res chain seq x y z
N MET A 1 23.33 -9.86 11.85
CA MET A 1 22.21 -9.75 10.89
C MET A 1 22.76 -10.04 9.51
N LEU A 2 22.25 -11.09 8.84
CA LEU A 2 22.56 -11.34 7.43
C LEU A 2 21.90 -10.23 6.61
N MET A 3 22.63 -9.15 6.35
CA MET A 3 22.26 -8.25 5.27
C MET A 3 22.51 -9.03 3.98
N GLY A 4 21.49 -9.76 3.51
CA GLY A 4 21.47 -10.28 2.14
C GLY A 4 21.64 -9.13 1.15
N ASP A 5 21.72 -9.43 -0.14
CA ASP A 5 21.83 -8.42 -1.19
C ASP A 5 20.53 -7.58 -1.29
N THR A 6 20.39 -6.62 -0.37
CA THR A 6 19.25 -5.71 -0.23
C THR A 6 19.04 -4.87 -1.48
N LYS A 7 20.12 -4.60 -2.24
CA LYS A 7 20.05 -3.84 -3.49
C LYS A 7 19.38 -4.65 -4.60
N SER A 8 19.74 -5.92 -4.75
CA SER A 8 19.07 -6.81 -5.71
C SER A 8 17.62 -7.08 -5.31
N ALA A 9 17.35 -7.29 -4.02
CA ALA A 9 15.98 -7.46 -3.50
C ALA A 9 15.11 -6.23 -3.79
N MET A 10 15.63 -5.03 -3.49
CA MET A 10 14.94 -3.76 -3.77
C MET A 10 14.57 -3.60 -5.24
N LYS A 11 15.50 -3.93 -6.15
CA LYS A 11 15.24 -3.87 -7.59
C LYS A 11 14.09 -4.79 -8.00
N SER A 12 14.07 -6.02 -7.49
CA SER A 12 12.99 -6.97 -7.77
C SER A 12 11.65 -6.49 -7.21
N TYR A 13 11.63 -6.02 -5.96
CA TYR A 13 10.42 -5.50 -5.33
C TYR A 13 9.84 -4.32 -6.10
N LEU A 14 10.65 -3.30 -6.40
CA LEU A 14 10.17 -2.13 -7.13
C LEU A 14 9.65 -2.47 -8.54
N LYS A 15 10.26 -3.46 -9.21
CA LYS A 15 9.81 -3.92 -10.52
C LYS A 15 8.42 -4.55 -10.47
N GLU A 16 8.10 -5.25 -9.38
CA GLU A 16 6.88 -6.06 -9.25
C GLU A 16 5.82 -5.41 -8.35
N ALA A 17 6.11 -4.24 -7.77
CA ALA A 17 5.26 -3.62 -6.76
C ALA A 17 3.92 -3.07 -7.31
N ALA A 18 3.84 -2.79 -8.62
CA ALA A 18 2.57 -2.45 -9.27
C ALA A 18 1.56 -3.61 -9.19
N ASP A 19 2.06 -4.86 -9.24
CA ASP A 19 1.23 -6.07 -9.25
C ASP A 19 1.16 -6.74 -7.87
N SER A 20 2.04 -6.40 -6.93
CA SER A 20 2.14 -7.02 -5.62
C SER A 20 2.29 -5.95 -4.52
N PRO A 21 1.20 -5.59 -3.83
CA PRO A 21 1.23 -4.51 -2.83
C PRO A 21 2.26 -4.70 -1.71
N ALA A 22 2.54 -5.95 -1.29
CA ALA A 22 3.56 -6.22 -0.26
C ALA A 22 4.97 -5.79 -0.67
N HIS A 23 5.28 -5.76 -1.97
CA HIS A 23 6.60 -5.32 -2.42
C HIS A 23 6.84 -3.84 -2.14
N TRP A 24 5.79 -3.01 -2.09
CA TRP A 24 5.91 -1.64 -1.58
C TRP A 24 6.27 -1.59 -0.10
N TYR A 25 5.65 -2.43 0.73
CA TYR A 25 5.96 -2.52 2.15
C TYR A 25 7.39 -3.03 2.39
N GLN A 26 7.82 -4.07 1.68
CA GLN A 26 9.18 -4.61 1.76
C GLN A 26 10.24 -3.61 1.29
N ALA A 27 9.98 -2.87 0.21
CA ALA A 27 10.84 -1.76 -0.23
C ALA A 27 10.90 -0.64 0.82
N GLY A 28 9.77 -0.30 1.44
CA GLY A 28 9.68 0.67 2.53
C GLY A 28 10.49 0.28 3.76
N GLN A 29 10.41 -0.99 4.16
CA GLN A 29 11.16 -1.54 5.28
C GLN A 29 12.67 -1.51 5.05
N ILE A 30 13.12 -1.92 3.85
CA ILE A 30 14.54 -1.86 3.46
C ILE A 30 15.04 -0.41 3.48
N ALA A 31 14.29 0.53 2.90
CA ALA A 31 14.66 1.95 2.89
C ALA A 31 14.73 2.53 4.31
N PHE A 32 13.79 2.19 5.18
CA PHE A 32 13.79 2.59 6.59
C PHE A 32 15.05 2.07 7.32
N ARG A 33 15.37 0.78 7.16
CA ARG A 33 16.57 0.14 7.74
C ARG A 33 17.87 0.77 7.25
N GLN A 34 17.86 1.37 6.06
CA GLN A 34 18.99 2.11 5.47
C GLN A 34 19.03 3.60 5.89
N GLY A 35 18.03 4.07 6.64
CA GLY A 35 17.90 5.48 7.05
C GLY A 35 17.36 6.42 5.97
N ASP A 36 16.92 5.90 4.82
CA ASP A 36 16.28 6.68 3.76
C ASP A 36 14.77 6.81 4.03
N PHE A 37 14.42 7.69 4.97
CA PHE A 37 13.05 7.89 5.41
C PHE A 37 12.15 8.51 4.33
N VAL A 38 12.71 9.24 3.37
CA VAL A 38 11.95 9.84 2.26
C VAL A 38 11.46 8.74 1.32
N SER A 39 12.36 7.85 0.91
CA SER A 39 12.00 6.70 0.09
C SER A 39 11.09 5.74 0.87
N ALA A 40 11.39 5.48 2.14
CA ALA A 40 10.55 4.63 2.99
C ALA A 40 9.10 5.12 3.06
N CYS A 41 8.90 6.42 3.33
CA CYS A 41 7.57 7.03 3.37
C CYS A 41 6.87 6.92 2.01
N THR A 42 7.61 7.16 0.92
CA THR A 42 7.07 7.05 -0.44
C THR A 42 6.58 5.62 -0.73
N TYR A 43 7.36 4.60 -0.39
CA TYR A 43 6.98 3.21 -0.65
C TYR A 43 5.85 2.75 0.25
N VAL A 44 5.89 3.04 1.56
CA VAL A 44 4.80 2.70 2.48
C VAL A 44 3.49 3.37 2.04
N ARG A 45 3.51 4.64 1.62
CA ARG A 45 2.33 5.33 1.08
C ARG A 45 1.75 4.64 -0.17
N ARG A 46 2.60 4.19 -1.10
CA ARG A 46 2.17 3.41 -2.27
C ARG A 46 1.57 2.05 -1.85
N GLY A 47 2.17 1.40 -0.86
CA GLY A 47 1.65 0.16 -0.26
C GLY A 47 0.26 0.35 0.34
N ILE A 48 0.05 1.43 1.11
CA ILE A 48 -1.23 1.78 1.72
C ILE A 48 -2.30 2.07 0.66
N ALA A 49 -1.94 2.77 -0.41
CA ALA A 49 -2.86 3.05 -1.52
C ALA A 49 -3.29 1.77 -2.25
N ALA A 50 -2.40 0.80 -2.39
CA ALA A 50 -2.67 -0.46 -3.10
C ALA A 50 -3.39 -1.51 -2.21
N ASN A 51 -2.95 -1.65 -0.95
CA ASN A 51 -3.55 -2.54 0.04
C ASN A 51 -3.41 -1.92 1.45
N PRO A 52 -4.43 -1.20 1.95
CA PRO A 52 -4.38 -0.56 3.27
C PRO A 52 -4.45 -1.56 4.43
N TYR A 53 -4.95 -2.77 4.18
CA TYR A 53 -5.15 -3.78 5.21
C TYR A 53 -3.84 -4.29 5.82
N ILE A 54 -2.74 -4.26 5.07
CA ILE A 54 -1.41 -4.60 5.60
C ILE A 54 -1.01 -3.59 6.68
N ALA A 55 -1.13 -2.29 6.40
CA ALA A 55 -0.85 -1.26 7.40
C ALA A 55 -1.77 -1.39 8.62
N GLU A 56 -3.07 -1.62 8.41
CA GLU A 56 -4.01 -1.84 9.51
C GLU A 56 -3.62 -3.03 10.41
N GLY A 57 -3.21 -4.14 9.80
CA GLY A 57 -2.76 -5.33 10.54
C GLY A 57 -1.46 -5.09 11.30
N LEU A 58 -0.48 -4.41 10.67
CA LEU A 58 0.78 -4.01 11.32
C LEU A 58 0.51 -3.10 12.53
N THR A 59 -0.45 -2.18 12.42
CA THR A 59 -0.74 -1.16 13.46
C THR A 59 -1.76 -1.63 14.49
N GLY A 60 -1.97 -2.94 14.62
CA GLY A 60 -2.72 -3.54 15.73
C GLY A 60 -4.20 -3.81 15.46
N ARG A 61 -4.68 -3.72 14.21
CA ARG A 61 -6.03 -4.20 13.88
C ARG A 61 -6.05 -5.73 13.86
N THR A 62 -6.56 -6.32 14.92
CA THR A 62 -6.57 -7.79 15.11
C THR A 62 -7.56 -8.53 14.21
N LYS A 63 -8.59 -7.84 13.71
CA LYS A 63 -9.53 -8.37 12.73
C LYS A 63 -9.57 -7.45 11.50
N ILE A 64 -9.00 -7.92 10.41
CA ILE A 64 -9.02 -7.25 9.11
C ILE A 64 -10.35 -7.62 8.44
N ASN A 65 -11.30 -6.70 8.42
CA ASN A 65 -12.57 -6.87 7.72
C ASN A 65 -12.47 -6.24 6.34
N GLU A 66 -13.07 -6.88 5.34
CA GLU A 66 -13.20 -6.29 4.01
C GLU A 66 -14.01 -4.99 4.09
N HIS A 67 -13.49 -3.94 3.47
CA HIS A 67 -14.22 -2.71 3.25
C HIS A 67 -15.24 -2.94 2.14
N LEU A 68 -16.45 -2.39 2.29
CA LEU A 68 -17.58 -2.63 1.39
C LEU A 68 -17.49 -1.83 0.08
N TYR A 69 -16.31 -1.79 -0.53
CA TYR A 69 -16.07 -1.17 -1.82
C TYR A 69 -15.22 -2.08 -2.71
N TRP A 70 -15.25 -1.81 -4.01
CA TRP A 70 -14.58 -2.60 -5.03
C TRP A 70 -13.06 -2.62 -4.85
N HIS A 71 -12.49 -3.81 -4.97
CA HIS A 71 -11.06 -4.05 -5.05
C HIS A 71 -10.65 -4.35 -6.50
N ALA A 72 -9.60 -3.68 -6.99
CA ALA A 72 -9.13 -3.89 -8.36
C ALA A 72 -8.57 -5.30 -8.65
N SER A 73 -8.11 -5.98 -7.60
CA SER A 73 -7.52 -7.30 -7.64
C SER A 73 -7.71 -7.96 -6.28
N THR A 74 -7.71 -9.29 -6.23
CA THR A 74 -7.69 -10.06 -4.98
C THR A 74 -6.47 -9.71 -4.11
N ARG A 75 -5.36 -9.31 -4.74
CA ARG A 75 -4.13 -8.85 -4.05
C ARG A 75 -4.33 -7.54 -3.28
N ASN A 76 -5.36 -6.78 -3.59
CA ASN A 76 -5.70 -5.52 -2.92
C ASN A 76 -6.68 -5.73 -1.75
N GLY A 77 -7.15 -6.97 -1.56
CA GLY A 77 -8.10 -7.37 -0.53
C GLY A 77 -7.44 -7.76 0.81
N PRO A 78 -8.26 -8.04 1.83
CA PRO A 78 -7.81 -8.36 3.19
C PRO A 78 -7.23 -9.78 3.34
N GLU A 79 -7.67 -10.75 2.53
CA GLU A 79 -7.14 -12.12 2.54
C GLU A 79 -5.64 -12.11 2.22
N TRP A 80 -5.27 -11.44 1.14
CA TRP A 80 -3.87 -11.32 0.73
C TRP A 80 -3.01 -10.57 1.75
N ALA A 81 -3.58 -9.57 2.42
CA ALA A 81 -2.91 -8.89 3.53
C ALA A 81 -2.65 -9.84 4.71
N THR A 82 -3.61 -10.71 5.02
CA THR A 82 -3.49 -11.73 6.07
C THR A 82 -2.37 -12.73 5.76
N ASP A 83 -2.28 -13.17 4.50
CA ASP A 83 -1.18 -14.04 4.04
C ASP A 83 0.18 -13.37 4.21
N TYR A 84 0.31 -12.10 3.82
CA TYR A 84 1.54 -11.33 4.00
C TYR A 84 1.93 -11.22 5.49
N LEU A 85 0.98 -10.83 6.35
CA LEU A 85 1.21 -10.63 7.79
C LEU A 85 1.60 -11.92 8.52
N SER A 86 1.19 -13.07 7.98
CA SER A 86 1.53 -14.40 8.53
C SER A 86 2.83 -14.97 7.96
N ALA A 87 3.40 -14.36 6.91
CA ALA A 87 4.58 -14.86 6.23
C ALA A 87 5.86 -14.54 7.02
N PRO A 88 6.89 -15.41 6.99
CA PRO A 88 8.18 -15.15 7.67
C PRO A 88 8.90 -13.87 7.22
N VAL A 89 8.57 -13.35 6.04
CA VAL A 89 9.12 -12.10 5.51
C VAL A 89 8.52 -10.85 6.18
N CYS A 90 7.41 -11.00 6.92
CA CYS A 90 6.84 -9.93 7.71
C CYS A 90 7.56 -9.85 9.08
N ASP A 91 8.77 -9.30 9.07
CA ASP A 91 9.67 -9.22 10.24
C ASP A 91 9.79 -7.79 10.81
N TRP A 92 8.70 -7.02 10.76
CA TRP A 92 8.67 -5.63 11.20
C TRP A 92 9.02 -5.48 12.69
N SER A 93 10.00 -4.63 13.00
CA SER A 93 10.31 -4.25 14.38
C SER A 93 9.29 -3.25 14.93
N PRO A 94 9.15 -3.08 16.26
CA PRO A 94 8.24 -2.10 16.84
C PRO A 94 8.45 -0.67 16.31
N GLN A 95 9.71 -0.25 16.13
CA GLN A 95 10.03 1.08 15.60
C GLN A 95 9.64 1.24 14.12
N GLU A 96 9.75 0.17 13.33
CA GLU A 96 9.30 0.16 11.94
C GLU A 96 7.77 0.21 11.87
N ILE A 97 7.06 -0.44 12.80
CA ILE A 97 5.60 -0.36 12.94
C ILE A 97 5.15 1.05 13.32
N ASP A 98 5.82 1.70 14.29
CA ASP A 98 5.53 3.09 14.67
C ASP A 98 5.67 4.05 13.48
N PHE A 99 6.66 3.80 12.61
CA PHE A 99 6.82 4.55 11.37
C PHE A 99 5.65 4.32 10.41
N VAL A 100 5.22 3.08 10.22
CA VAL A 100 4.05 2.76 9.39
C VAL A 100 2.78 3.42 9.95
N ASP A 101 2.59 3.37 11.27
CA ASP A 101 1.45 4.02 11.94
C ASP A 101 1.43 5.52 11.68
N TRP A 102 2.59 6.18 11.84
CA TRP A 102 2.72 7.61 11.55
C TRP A 102 2.41 7.93 10.09
N VAL A 103 2.91 7.15 9.12
CA VAL A 103 2.61 7.36 7.69
C VAL A 103 1.10 7.18 7.45
N PHE A 104 0.52 6.10 7.98
CA PHE A 104 -0.88 5.73 7.79
C PHE A 104 -1.87 6.77 8.36
N ASN A 105 -1.50 7.40 9.47
CA ASN A 105 -2.30 8.42 10.16
C ASN A 105 -1.93 9.87 9.78
N SER A 106 -0.96 10.07 8.88
CA SER A 106 -0.62 11.42 8.41
C SER A 106 -1.79 12.03 7.62
N SER A 107 -2.03 13.33 7.80
CA SER A 107 -3.17 14.03 7.16
C SER A 107 -3.15 13.96 5.63
N ALA A 108 -1.96 13.94 5.04
CA ALA A 108 -1.79 13.77 3.60
C ALA A 108 -2.27 12.38 3.14
N VAL A 109 -1.84 11.32 3.81
CA VAL A 109 -2.22 9.94 3.47
C VAL A 109 -3.69 9.67 3.77
N LEU A 110 -4.23 10.22 4.85
CA LEU A 110 -5.66 10.12 5.15
C LEU A 110 -6.52 10.75 4.05
N ARG A 111 -6.14 11.95 3.55
CA ARG A 111 -6.83 12.60 2.44
C ARG A 111 -6.75 11.77 1.15
N GLU A 112 -5.58 11.21 0.87
CA GLU A 112 -5.37 10.33 -0.28
C GLU A 112 -6.26 9.08 -0.21
N ARG A 113 -6.29 8.42 0.94
CA ARG A 113 -7.14 7.24 1.19
C ARG A 113 -8.63 7.59 1.07
N ALA A 114 -9.07 8.72 1.60
CA ALA A 114 -10.45 9.18 1.46
C ALA A 114 -10.83 9.39 -0.02
N ASN A 115 -9.95 10.01 -0.81
CA ASN A 115 -10.17 10.23 -2.23
C ASN A 115 -10.25 8.91 -3.02
N LEU A 116 -9.36 7.95 -2.72
CA LEU A 116 -9.37 6.61 -3.31
C LEU A 116 -10.63 5.84 -2.95
N MET A 117 -11.02 5.86 -1.67
CA MET A 117 -12.22 5.21 -1.17
C MET A 117 -13.46 5.72 -1.91
N ALA A 118 -13.59 7.03 -2.08
CA ALA A 118 -14.68 7.62 -2.87
C ALA A 118 -14.70 7.13 -4.33
N GLN A 119 -13.54 6.85 -4.93
CA GLN A 119 -13.51 6.26 -6.28
C GLN A 119 -13.96 4.81 -6.29
N HIS A 120 -13.52 4.01 -5.31
CA HIS A 120 -13.92 2.61 -5.21
C HIS A 120 -15.40 2.45 -4.86
N GLU A 121 -15.94 3.31 -4.00
CA GLU A 121 -17.38 3.38 -3.72
C GLU A 121 -18.17 3.72 -4.99
N GLY A 122 -17.73 4.71 -5.77
CA GLY A 122 -18.31 5.02 -7.08
C GLY A 122 -18.29 3.82 -8.02
N LEU A 123 -17.17 3.09 -8.08
CA LEU A 123 -17.07 1.85 -8.85
C LEU A 123 -17.96 0.71 -8.32
N THR A 124 -18.37 0.75 -7.05
CA THR A 124 -19.19 -0.30 -6.42
C THR A 124 -20.66 -0.06 -6.66
N TYR A 125 -21.08 1.20 -6.51
CA TYR A 125 -22.49 1.55 -6.40
C TYR A 125 -23.06 2.19 -7.68
N GLU A 126 -22.23 2.78 -8.54
CA GLU A 126 -22.69 3.30 -9.83
C GLU A 126 -23.00 2.15 -10.81
N GLN A 127 -24.23 2.15 -11.32
CA GLN A 127 -24.73 1.11 -12.23
C GLN A 127 -24.57 1.54 -13.69
N ASP A 128 -24.65 2.85 -13.97
CA ASP A 128 -24.49 3.37 -15.32
C ASP A 128 -23.01 3.32 -15.74
N ALA A 129 -22.73 2.61 -16.83
CA ALA A 129 -21.35 2.39 -17.28
C ALA A 129 -20.62 3.70 -17.65
N VAL A 130 -21.33 4.69 -18.21
CA VAL A 130 -20.76 5.97 -18.63
C VAL A 130 -20.41 6.81 -17.41
N HIS A 131 -21.25 6.83 -16.38
CA HIS A 131 -20.95 7.51 -15.11
C HIS A 131 -19.90 6.75 -14.28
N ARG A 132 -19.79 5.42 -14.45
CA ARG A 132 -18.84 4.58 -13.74
C ARG A 132 -17.40 4.72 -14.25
N GLU A 133 -17.21 4.85 -15.57
CA GLU A 133 -15.88 4.93 -16.22
C GLU A 133 -14.95 5.98 -15.59
N PRO A 134 -15.40 7.24 -15.33
CA PRO A 134 -14.55 8.26 -14.72
C PRO A 134 -13.96 7.86 -13.36
N PHE A 135 -14.65 7.05 -12.55
CA PHE A 135 -14.12 6.56 -11.27
C PHE A 135 -12.94 5.60 -11.48
N GLY A 136 -13.02 4.72 -12.48
CA GLY A 136 -11.94 3.80 -12.85
C GLY A 136 -10.69 4.52 -13.37
N LEU A 137 -10.88 5.56 -14.20
CA LEU A 137 -9.77 6.38 -14.68
C LEU A 137 -9.07 7.12 -13.54
N ARG A 138 -9.83 7.68 -12.60
CA ARG A 138 -9.28 8.40 -11.43
C ARG A 138 -8.57 7.48 -10.45
N SER A 139 -9.12 6.29 -10.17
CA SER A 139 -8.45 5.31 -9.30
C SER A 139 -7.17 4.77 -9.92
N ALA A 140 -7.18 4.44 -11.22
CA ALA A 140 -6.00 3.97 -11.95
C ALA A 140 -4.89 5.04 -12.01
N PHE A 141 -5.24 6.32 -12.21
CA PHE A 141 -4.27 7.41 -12.19
C PHE A 141 -3.48 7.48 -10.87
N PHE A 142 -4.16 7.20 -9.75
CA PHE A 142 -3.55 7.23 -8.42
C PHE A 142 -2.55 6.08 -8.21
N VAL A 143 -2.84 4.91 -8.76
CA VAL A 143 -1.97 3.72 -8.68
C VAL A 143 -0.81 3.79 -9.69
N LEU A 144 -1.04 4.32 -10.89
CA LEU A 144 -0.09 4.27 -12.01
C LEU A 144 0.81 5.52 -12.15
N LYS A 145 0.40 6.69 -11.68
CA LYS A 145 1.18 7.93 -11.86
C LYS A 145 1.84 8.36 -10.55
N SER A 146 2.90 7.65 -10.19
CA SER A 146 3.89 8.12 -9.19
C SER A 146 5.32 8.13 -9.72
N ASP A 147 5.56 7.76 -10.98
CA ASP A 147 6.91 7.69 -11.58
C ASP A 147 7.37 8.99 -12.26
N LYS A 148 6.61 10.07 -12.13
CA LYS A 148 7.09 11.41 -12.50
C LYS A 148 6.66 12.44 -11.44
N VAL A 149 7.68 13.08 -10.87
CA VAL A 149 7.66 14.29 -10.04
C VAL A 149 7.43 14.06 -8.54
N ILE A 150 8.53 13.91 -7.79
CA ILE A 150 8.92 14.90 -6.76
C ILE A 150 10.44 15.13 -6.95
N ARG A 151 10.80 16.32 -7.43
CA ARG A 151 12.14 16.89 -7.32
C ARG A 151 12.12 17.85 -6.14
#